data_AF-A0A4P9Z5H1-F1
#
_entry.id   AF-A0A4P9Z5H1-F1
#
_cell.length_a   1.000
_cell.length_b   1.000
_cell.length_c   1.000
_cell.angle_alpha   90.00
_cell.angle_beta   90.00
_cell.angle_gamma   90.00
#
_symmetry.space_group_name_H-M   'P 1'
#
loop_
_entity.id
_entity.type
_entity.pdbx_description
1 polymer ?
#
loop_
_entity_poly.entity_id
_entity_poly.type
_entity_poly.pdbx_seq_one_letter_code
_entity_poly.pdbx_strand_id
1 'polypeptide(L)'
;MLRATTRLWPRSMAGRMTRPCAPPCTQPCRYESTAAAAAPAPARPDYKRGQYGYAPEFDPPKGSLRVPPPPTPARTLGDLPGPSKRRVPAGPASRRRAAMTKLRHDYAREVLSAEIHRRDARPPHKPRTKGGRRSATAATDATTDAMADSQAEADPLAPEQLLRVPPGIFSPTTGMPLRQPKRIDIDVSAKRRERRLKRMARQSRARSDALVELFHRSADFVTEANLEAKIDAFFSNPVYQRPRTLADLLGAYRDMSNSVSDIEGQQRLDELKRVLDGTSVDGKVGLETIKRWQAREETSSA
;
A
#
# COMPACT_ATOMS: atom_id res chain seq x y z
N MET A 1 -2.74 51.55 -40.57
CA MET A 1 -2.52 50.95 -39.23
C MET A 1 -2.57 52.07 -38.20
N LEU A 2 -3.24 51.82 -37.06
CA LEU A 2 -3.36 52.65 -35.86
C LEU A 2 -4.02 54.04 -36.04
N ARG A 3 -5.32 54.10 -35.73
CA ARG A 3 -6.06 55.33 -35.37
C ARG A 3 -6.25 55.34 -33.85
N ALA A 4 -5.82 56.41 -33.21
CA ALA A 4 -6.24 56.75 -31.85
C ALA A 4 -6.66 58.22 -31.85
N THR A 5 -7.97 58.45 -31.74
CA THR A 5 -8.56 59.77 -31.53
C THR A 5 -9.37 59.74 -30.26
N THR A 6 -8.93 60.57 -29.32
CA THR A 6 -9.57 61.02 -28.09
C THR A 6 -10.87 61.79 -28.33
N ARG A 7 -11.84 61.69 -27.41
CA ARG A 7 -12.71 62.78 -26.88
C ARG A 7 -13.69 62.16 -25.86
N LEU A 8 -13.53 62.51 -24.58
CA LEU A 8 -14.24 63.55 -23.82
C LEU A 8 -15.55 63.07 -23.16
N TRP A 9 -15.56 63.12 -21.83
CA TRP A 9 -16.68 62.94 -20.90
C TRP A 9 -17.73 64.06 -21.00
N PRO A 10 -18.97 63.90 -20.45
CA PRO A 10 -19.24 64.35 -19.07
C PRO A 10 -20.26 63.53 -18.24
N ARG A 11 -19.89 63.30 -16.98
CA ARG A 11 -20.58 63.76 -15.74
C ARG A 11 -22.08 63.47 -15.52
N SER A 12 -22.33 62.66 -14.47
CA SER A 12 -23.34 62.82 -13.40
C SER A 12 -24.83 62.62 -13.73
N MET A 13 -25.47 61.69 -13.01
CA MET A 13 -26.59 62.00 -12.09
C MET A 13 -26.97 60.76 -11.26
N ALA A 14 -27.44 61.06 -10.05
CA ALA A 14 -27.70 60.17 -8.93
C ALA A 14 -28.73 59.05 -9.20
N GLY A 15 -28.54 57.92 -8.53
CA GLY A 15 -29.51 56.84 -8.44
C GLY A 15 -29.19 55.91 -7.27
N ARG A 16 -29.50 56.36 -6.05
CA ARG A 16 -29.55 55.52 -4.84
C ARG A 16 -30.46 54.32 -5.10
N MET A 17 -29.92 53.11 -4.98
CA MET A 17 -30.67 51.99 -4.42
C MET A 17 -29.74 51.15 -3.54
N THR A 18 -29.83 51.44 -2.25
CA THR A 18 -29.40 50.63 -1.12
C THR A 18 -29.94 49.21 -1.27
N ARG A 19 -29.06 48.23 -1.46
CA ARG A 19 -29.39 46.82 -1.18
C ARG A 19 -29.30 46.63 0.33
N PRO A 20 -30.35 46.11 1.01
CA PRO A 20 -30.27 45.82 2.43
C PRO A 20 -29.28 44.68 2.66
N CYS A 21 -28.28 44.96 3.50
CA CYS A 21 -27.46 43.95 4.15
C CYS A 21 -28.37 43.02 4.94
N ALA A 22 -28.23 41.71 4.75
CA ALA A 22 -28.83 40.71 5.62
C ALA A 22 -28.34 40.92 7.06
N PRO A 23 -29.21 40.81 8.08
CA PRO A 23 -28.79 40.95 9.47
C PRO A 23 -27.85 39.82 9.89
N PRO A 24 -26.86 40.06 10.77
CA PRO A 24 -26.13 38.97 11.40
C PRO A 24 -27.11 38.16 12.25
N CYS A 25 -27.18 36.85 12.00
CA CYS A 25 -27.95 35.92 12.81
C CYS A 25 -27.45 35.98 14.26
N THR A 26 -28.13 36.77 15.10
CA THR A 26 -28.14 36.62 16.55
C THR A 26 -29.04 35.43 16.89
N GLN A 27 -28.51 34.23 16.73
CA GLN A 27 -28.98 33.11 17.53
C GLN A 27 -27.79 32.60 18.34
N PRO A 28 -27.93 32.45 19.67
CA PRO A 28 -26.86 31.92 20.49
C PRO A 28 -26.52 30.52 19.99
N CYS A 29 -25.28 30.33 19.56
CA CYS A 29 -24.69 29.00 19.45
C CYS A 29 -24.85 28.34 20.82
N ARG A 30 -25.86 27.47 20.95
CA ARG A 30 -25.96 26.56 22.09
C ARG A 30 -24.76 25.63 22.00
N TYR A 31 -23.69 26.07 22.65
CA TYR A 31 -22.59 25.24 23.10
C TYR A 31 -23.11 24.48 24.31
N GLU A 32 -23.99 23.50 24.09
CA GLU A 32 -24.29 22.51 25.11
C GLU A 32 -23.21 21.45 25.02
N SER A 33 -22.12 21.72 25.74
CA SER A 33 -21.20 20.74 26.27
C SER A 33 -21.99 19.79 27.17
N THR A 34 -22.61 18.78 26.60
CA THR A 34 -23.03 17.61 27.38
C THR A 34 -22.01 16.51 27.13
N ALA A 35 -21.03 16.47 28.03
CA ALA A 35 -20.34 15.25 28.44
C ALA A 35 -21.33 14.31 29.17
N ALA A 36 -22.46 14.03 28.52
CA ALA A 36 -23.46 13.09 28.97
C ALA A 36 -23.34 11.87 28.07
N ALA A 37 -23.12 10.71 28.69
CA ALA A 37 -23.14 9.40 28.07
C ALA A 37 -24.15 9.35 26.92
N ALA A 38 -23.65 9.44 25.69
CA ALA A 38 -24.48 9.34 24.51
C ALA A 38 -25.07 7.93 24.51
N ALA A 39 -26.37 7.85 24.76
CA ALA A 39 -27.18 6.65 24.69
C ALA A 39 -26.78 5.84 23.44
N PRO A 40 -26.74 4.50 23.52
CA PRO A 40 -26.35 3.68 22.39
C PRO A 40 -27.31 3.91 21.23
N ALA A 41 -26.86 4.69 20.25
CA ALA A 41 -27.50 4.77 18.95
C ALA A 41 -27.68 3.34 18.42
N PRO A 42 -28.79 3.02 17.74
CA PRO A 42 -29.14 1.64 17.42
C PRO A 42 -28.00 1.01 16.62
N ALA A 43 -27.25 0.14 17.29
CA ALA A 43 -26.21 -0.64 16.67
C ALA A 43 -26.86 -1.42 15.53
N ARG A 44 -26.27 -1.38 14.34
CA ARG A 44 -26.66 -2.33 13.29
C ARG A 44 -26.66 -3.73 13.91
N PRO A 45 -27.67 -4.58 13.68
CA PRO A 45 -27.71 -5.92 14.25
C PRO A 45 -26.49 -6.77 13.85
N ASP A 46 -25.81 -6.40 12.75
CA ASP A 46 -24.60 -7.05 12.25
C ASP A 46 -23.29 -6.39 12.73
N TYR A 47 -23.33 -5.41 13.63
CA TYR A 47 -22.13 -4.74 14.11
C TYR A 47 -21.29 -5.66 15.01
N LYS A 48 -20.14 -6.09 14.50
CA LYS A 48 -19.15 -6.88 15.25
C LYS A 48 -18.00 -5.98 15.72
N ARG A 49 -17.91 -5.80 17.04
CA ARG A 49 -16.80 -5.07 17.69
C ARG A 49 -15.46 -5.65 17.22
N GLY A 50 -14.58 -4.78 16.72
CA GLY A 50 -13.25 -5.17 16.22
C GLY A 50 -13.18 -5.59 14.73
N GLN A 51 -14.31 -5.76 14.03
CA GLN A 51 -14.33 -5.94 12.57
C GLN A 51 -14.75 -4.66 11.83
N TYR A 52 -15.61 -3.84 12.44
CA TYR A 52 -16.13 -2.62 11.83
C TYR A 52 -16.10 -1.45 12.84
N GLY A 53 -15.90 -0.22 12.35
CA GLY A 53 -15.90 1.01 13.15
C GLY A 53 -14.58 1.34 13.85
N TYR A 54 -14.57 2.45 14.59
CA TYR A 54 -13.42 2.89 15.38
C TYR A 54 -13.26 2.04 16.64
N ALA A 55 -12.01 1.85 17.08
CA ALA A 55 -11.72 1.16 18.34
C ALA A 55 -12.31 1.93 19.53
N PRO A 56 -12.62 1.24 20.65
CA PRO A 56 -13.26 1.88 21.81
C PRO A 56 -12.48 3.07 22.37
N GLU A 57 -11.15 2.99 22.29
CA GLU A 57 -10.18 3.95 22.84
C GLU A 57 -9.79 5.05 21.85
N PHE A 58 -10.22 4.95 20.60
CA PHE A 58 -9.88 5.93 19.57
C PHE A 58 -11.11 6.76 19.21
N ASP A 59 -11.01 8.06 19.47
CA ASP A 59 -12.03 9.00 19.05
C ASP A 59 -12.02 9.15 17.52
N PRO A 60 -13.21 9.20 16.89
CA PRO A 60 -13.29 9.52 15.47
C PRO A 60 -12.75 10.94 15.21
N PRO A 61 -12.19 11.21 14.02
CA PRO A 61 -11.74 12.54 13.65
C PRO A 61 -12.90 13.55 13.73
N LYS A 62 -12.58 14.80 14.08
CA LYS A 62 -13.57 15.88 14.25
C LYS A 62 -14.45 15.99 12.99
N GLY A 63 -15.76 15.89 13.17
CA GLY A 63 -16.76 15.96 12.09
C GLY A 63 -17.15 14.62 11.46
N SER A 64 -16.55 13.49 11.84
CA SER A 64 -17.01 12.16 11.39
C SER A 64 -17.92 11.47 12.41
N LEU A 65 -18.82 10.63 11.90
CA LEU A 65 -19.70 9.81 12.75
C LEU A 65 -18.94 8.57 13.23
N ARG A 66 -19.07 8.24 14.53
CA ARG A 66 -18.44 7.06 15.14
C ARG A 66 -18.95 5.74 14.53
N VAL A 67 -20.21 5.71 14.15
CA VAL A 67 -20.89 4.56 13.53
C VAL A 67 -21.37 5.00 12.15
N PRO A 68 -21.13 4.21 11.09
CA PRO A 68 -21.66 4.53 9.77
C PRO A 68 -23.19 4.55 9.81
N PRO A 69 -23.84 5.45 9.06
CA PRO A 69 -25.30 5.50 9.03
C PRO A 69 -25.90 4.15 8.60
N PRO A 70 -27.09 3.78 9.10
CA PRO A 70 -27.77 2.56 8.65
C PRO A 70 -27.97 2.58 7.13
N PRO A 71 -27.98 1.41 6.46
CA PRO A 71 -28.25 1.38 5.03
C PRO A 71 -29.66 1.91 4.81
N THR A 72 -29.85 2.75 3.79
CA THR A 72 -31.18 3.21 3.43
C THR A 72 -32.03 1.99 3.04
N PRO A 73 -33.27 1.88 3.57
CA PRO A 73 -34.15 0.78 3.18
C PRO A 73 -34.36 0.83 1.66
N ALA A 74 -34.44 -0.35 1.05
CA ALA A 74 -34.72 -0.42 -0.38
C ALA A 74 -36.09 0.20 -0.66
N ARG A 75 -36.18 1.01 -1.73
CA ARG A 75 -37.45 1.60 -2.17
C ARG A 75 -38.46 0.48 -2.41
N THR A 76 -39.63 0.64 -1.82
CA THR A 76 -40.75 -0.29 -1.96
C THR A 76 -41.77 0.30 -2.93
N LEU A 77 -42.71 -0.54 -3.39
CA LEU A 77 -43.81 -0.10 -4.26
C LEU A 77 -44.70 0.96 -3.58
N GLY A 78 -44.75 1.01 -2.24
CA GLY A 78 -45.49 1.99 -1.47
C GLY A 78 -44.86 3.40 -1.45
N ASP A 79 -43.57 3.50 -1.79
CA ASP A 79 -42.85 4.78 -1.82
C ASP A 79 -43.07 5.55 -3.13
N LEU A 80 -43.74 4.93 -4.10
CA LEU A 80 -44.13 5.60 -5.34
C LEU A 80 -45.27 6.60 -5.05
N PRO A 81 -45.18 7.85 -5.52
CA PRO A 81 -46.25 8.80 -5.36
C PRO A 81 -47.52 8.28 -6.05
N GLY A 82 -48.60 8.14 -5.28
CA GLY A 82 -49.86 7.64 -5.81
C GLY A 82 -50.38 8.50 -6.97
N PRO A 83 -51.15 7.92 -7.90
CA PRO A 83 -51.72 8.67 -9.01
C PRO A 83 -52.56 9.82 -8.43
N SER A 84 -52.20 11.06 -8.76
CA SER A 84 -52.93 12.23 -8.28
C SER A 84 -54.40 12.07 -8.69
N LYS A 85 -55.33 12.19 -7.74
CA LYS A 85 -56.79 12.24 -7.98
C LYS A 85 -57.15 13.55 -8.69
N ARG A 86 -56.59 13.81 -9.87
CA ARG A 86 -56.79 15.04 -10.64
C ARG A 86 -57.86 14.84 -11.68
N ARG A 87 -58.78 15.81 -11.71
CA ARG A 87 -59.77 16.02 -12.78
C ARG A 87 -59.07 16.01 -14.14
N VAL A 88 -59.76 15.49 -15.15
CA VAL A 88 -59.26 15.32 -16.53
C VAL A 88 -58.55 16.61 -16.98
N PRO A 89 -57.29 16.54 -17.43
CA PRO A 89 -56.53 17.72 -17.81
C PRO A 89 -57.21 18.45 -18.99
N ALA A 90 -57.63 19.71 -18.75
CA ALA A 90 -58.19 20.57 -19.78
C ALA A 90 -57.06 21.14 -20.67
N GLY A 91 -56.87 20.51 -21.84
CA GLY A 91 -55.94 20.97 -22.88
C GLY A 91 -55.02 19.87 -23.45
N PRO A 92 -54.56 20.01 -24.71
CA PRO A 92 -53.70 19.00 -25.36
C PRO A 92 -52.33 18.86 -24.68
N ALA A 93 -51.72 19.98 -24.26
CA ALA A 93 -50.41 19.97 -23.57
C ALA A 93 -50.48 19.34 -22.17
N SER A 94 -51.61 19.51 -21.46
CA SER A 94 -51.82 18.89 -20.15
C SER A 94 -52.17 17.40 -20.27
N ARG A 95 -52.88 16.98 -21.33
CA ARG A 95 -53.09 15.55 -21.67
C ARG A 95 -51.76 14.85 -21.95
N ARG A 96 -50.88 15.48 -22.75
CA ARG A 96 -49.53 14.94 -23.02
C ARG A 96 -48.71 14.82 -21.74
N ARG A 97 -48.72 15.82 -20.86
CA ARG A 97 -48.03 15.76 -19.56
C ARG A 97 -48.58 14.63 -18.67
N ALA A 98 -49.90 14.49 -18.58
CA ALA A 98 -50.53 13.40 -17.83
C ALA A 98 -50.20 12.02 -18.41
N ALA A 99 -50.19 11.88 -19.74
CA ALA A 99 -49.78 10.65 -20.41
C ALA A 99 -48.31 10.30 -20.11
N MET A 100 -47.41 11.28 -20.17
CA MET A 100 -45.99 11.07 -19.83
C MET A 100 -45.77 10.74 -18.35
N THR A 101 -46.52 11.38 -17.44
CA THR A 101 -46.46 11.06 -16.01
C THR A 101 -46.96 9.64 -15.72
N LYS A 102 -48.06 9.23 -16.38
CA LYS A 102 -48.56 7.86 -16.29
C LYS A 102 -47.52 6.85 -16.78
N LEU A 103 -46.93 7.09 -17.95
CA LEU A 103 -45.91 6.21 -18.54
C LEU A 103 -44.69 6.06 -17.61
N ARG A 104 -44.23 7.17 -17.00
CA ARG A 104 -43.13 7.15 -16.03
C ARG A 104 -43.49 6.38 -14.76
N HIS A 105 -44.71 6.52 -14.27
CA HIS A 105 -45.19 5.80 -13.09
C HIS A 105 -45.29 4.30 -13.36
N ASP A 106 -45.86 3.91 -14.50
CA ASP A 106 -46.01 2.50 -14.91
C ASP A 106 -44.63 1.85 -15.06
N TYR A 107 -43.69 2.52 -15.73
CA TYR A 107 -42.30 2.04 -15.85
C TYR A 107 -41.61 1.91 -14.48
N ALA A 108 -41.75 2.91 -13.60
CA ALA A 108 -41.15 2.84 -12.26
C ALA A 108 -41.71 1.68 -11.43
N ARG A 109 -43.00 1.39 -11.57
CA ARG A 109 -43.66 0.25 -10.92
C ARG A 109 -43.13 -1.08 -11.44
N GLU A 110 -43.00 -1.22 -12.76
CA GLU A 110 -42.47 -2.43 -13.39
C GLU A 110 -41.03 -2.71 -12.96
N VAL A 111 -40.15 -1.71 -13.02
CA VAL A 111 -38.74 -1.84 -12.62
C VAL A 111 -38.62 -2.27 -11.15
N LEU A 112 -39.35 -1.60 -10.24
CA LEU A 112 -39.31 -1.95 -8.82
C LEU A 112 -39.89 -3.34 -8.56
N SER A 113 -40.98 -3.72 -9.22
CA SER A 113 -41.55 -5.07 -9.08
C SER A 113 -40.59 -6.16 -9.57
N ALA A 114 -39.92 -5.93 -10.70
CA ALA A 114 -38.91 -6.84 -11.23
C ALA A 114 -37.69 -6.95 -10.30
N GLU A 115 -37.26 -5.85 -9.68
CA GLU A 115 -36.20 -5.87 -8.67
C GLU A 115 -36.58 -6.68 -7.42
N ILE A 116 -37.82 -6.52 -6.93
CA ILE A 116 -38.34 -7.30 -5.80
C ILE A 116 -38.33 -8.78 -6.17
N HIS A 117 -38.89 -9.15 -7.33
CA HIS A 117 -38.88 -10.55 -7.79
C HIS A 117 -37.47 -11.11 -7.95
N ARG A 118 -36.50 -10.34 -8.45
CA ARG A 118 -35.09 -10.78 -8.53
C ARG A 118 -34.45 -10.97 -7.16
N ARG A 119 -34.81 -10.14 -6.18
CA ARG A 119 -34.32 -10.28 -4.80
C ARG A 119 -34.91 -11.52 -4.13
N ASP A 120 -36.21 -11.77 -4.30
CA ASP A 120 -36.92 -12.90 -3.70
C ASP A 120 -36.54 -14.23 -4.39
N ALA A 121 -36.34 -14.20 -5.71
CA ALA A 121 -35.88 -15.37 -6.48
C ALA A 121 -34.39 -15.69 -6.26
N ARG A 122 -33.61 -14.75 -5.70
CA ARG A 122 -32.22 -15.04 -5.33
C ARG A 122 -32.25 -15.93 -4.10
N PRO A 123 -31.78 -17.20 -4.19
CA PRO A 123 -31.78 -18.08 -3.03
C PRO A 123 -30.96 -17.44 -1.92
N PRO A 124 -31.38 -17.53 -0.64
CA PRO A 124 -30.56 -17.08 0.46
C PRO A 124 -29.20 -17.79 0.33
N HIS A 125 -28.11 -17.03 0.42
CA HIS A 125 -26.76 -17.57 0.37
C HIS A 125 -26.53 -18.43 1.63
N LYS A 126 -27.10 -19.64 1.67
CA LYS A 126 -26.95 -20.57 2.78
C LYS A 126 -25.45 -20.90 2.87
N PRO A 127 -24.80 -20.75 4.04
CA PRO A 127 -23.48 -21.32 4.22
C PRO A 127 -23.61 -22.82 3.93
N ARG A 128 -22.85 -23.34 2.95
CA ARG A 128 -22.84 -24.77 2.61
C ARG A 128 -22.69 -25.56 3.91
N THR A 129 -23.72 -26.31 4.29
CA THR A 129 -23.70 -27.14 5.48
C THR A 129 -22.58 -28.18 5.34
N LYS A 130 -21.86 -28.47 6.42
CA LYS A 130 -20.69 -29.37 6.43
C LYS A 130 -20.96 -30.75 5.80
N GLY A 131 -22.21 -31.22 5.78
CA GLY A 131 -22.61 -32.51 5.20
C GLY A 131 -22.44 -32.62 3.69
N GLY A 132 -22.86 -31.60 2.92
CA GLY A 132 -22.79 -31.64 1.44
C GLY A 132 -21.39 -31.44 0.86
N ARG A 133 -20.42 -30.96 1.67
CA ARG A 133 -19.00 -30.98 1.28
C ARG A 133 -18.40 -32.37 1.42
N ARG A 134 -18.80 -33.15 2.43
CA ARG A 134 -18.24 -34.48 2.71
C ARG A 134 -18.65 -35.52 1.68
N SER A 135 -19.88 -35.48 1.17
CA SER A 135 -20.32 -36.41 0.12
C SER A 135 -19.68 -36.12 -1.25
N ALA A 136 -19.49 -34.85 -1.59
CA ALA A 136 -18.82 -34.45 -2.81
C ALA A 136 -17.32 -34.79 -2.79
N THR A 137 -16.65 -34.64 -1.64
CA THR A 137 -15.25 -35.08 -1.49
C THR A 137 -15.13 -36.60 -1.48
N ALA A 138 -16.03 -37.32 -0.80
CA ALA A 138 -15.99 -38.78 -0.78
C ALA A 138 -16.17 -39.41 -2.17
N ALA A 139 -17.01 -38.82 -3.03
CA ALA A 139 -17.19 -39.29 -4.40
C ALA A 139 -15.94 -39.00 -5.27
N THR A 140 -15.27 -37.87 -5.06
CA THR A 140 -14.01 -37.60 -5.77
C THR A 140 -12.88 -38.50 -5.28
N ASP A 141 -12.81 -38.75 -3.97
CA ASP A 141 -11.76 -39.57 -3.35
C ASP A 141 -11.87 -41.04 -3.82
N ALA A 142 -13.08 -41.59 -3.90
CA ALA A 142 -13.31 -42.94 -4.43
C ALA A 142 -12.94 -43.10 -5.92
N THR A 143 -13.16 -42.05 -6.73
CA THR A 143 -12.73 -42.07 -8.14
C THR A 143 -11.22 -41.94 -8.30
N THR A 144 -10.54 -41.23 -7.40
CA THR A 144 -9.08 -41.11 -7.45
C THR A 144 -8.40 -42.40 -7.01
N ASP A 145 -8.95 -43.12 -6.02
CA ASP A 145 -8.37 -44.38 -5.55
C ASP A 145 -8.48 -45.47 -6.63
N ALA A 146 -9.62 -45.57 -7.33
CA ALA A 146 -9.80 -46.50 -8.45
C ALA A 146 -8.87 -46.23 -9.66
N MET A 147 -8.45 -44.97 -9.85
CA MET A 147 -7.48 -44.59 -10.87
C MET A 147 -6.02 -44.76 -10.43
N ALA A 148 -5.76 -44.82 -9.12
CA ALA A 148 -4.44 -45.09 -8.57
C ALA A 148 -4.10 -46.59 -8.64
N ASP A 149 -5.07 -47.46 -8.34
CA ASP A 149 -4.86 -48.92 -8.39
C ASP A 149 -4.60 -49.43 -9.81
N SER A 150 -5.25 -48.83 -10.82
CA SER A 150 -4.99 -49.17 -12.25
C SER A 150 -3.64 -48.64 -12.76
N GLN A 151 -3.00 -47.72 -12.04
CA GLN A 151 -1.67 -47.18 -12.39
C GLN A 151 -0.52 -47.89 -11.66
N ALA A 152 -0.80 -48.66 -10.60
CA ALA A 152 0.22 -49.41 -9.85
C ALA A 152 0.74 -50.65 -10.61
N GLU A 153 -0.03 -51.18 -11.56
CA GLU A 153 0.34 -52.31 -12.44
C GLU A 153 1.17 -51.89 -13.68
N ALA A 154 1.52 -50.59 -13.81
CA ALA A 154 2.24 -50.09 -14.97
C ALA A 154 3.77 -50.13 -14.80
N ASP A 155 4.43 -50.72 -15.80
CA ASP A 155 5.87 -50.96 -15.95
C ASP A 155 6.76 -49.78 -15.47
N PRO A 156 7.64 -49.95 -14.46
CA PRO A 156 8.37 -48.87 -13.78
C PRO A 156 9.42 -48.14 -14.64
N LEU A 157 9.60 -48.55 -15.90
CA LEU A 157 10.57 -47.97 -16.84
C LEU A 157 9.90 -47.30 -18.05
N ALA A 158 8.57 -47.17 -18.06
CA ALA A 158 7.87 -46.49 -19.14
C ALA A 158 8.23 -44.99 -19.21
N PRO A 159 8.48 -44.42 -20.41
CA PRO A 159 8.91 -43.02 -20.57
C PRO A 159 7.89 -42.00 -20.03
N GLU A 160 6.63 -42.39 -19.93
CA GLU A 160 5.54 -41.65 -19.29
C GLU A 160 5.77 -41.41 -17.79
N GLN A 161 6.48 -42.31 -17.09
CA GLN A 161 6.77 -42.19 -15.65
C GLN A 161 7.91 -41.21 -15.36
N LEU A 162 8.90 -41.08 -16.27
CA LEU A 162 10.01 -40.14 -16.14
C LEU A 162 9.59 -38.67 -16.36
N LEU A 163 8.52 -38.45 -17.14
CA LEU A 163 7.91 -37.12 -17.34
C LEU A 163 6.82 -36.79 -16.33
N ARG A 164 6.41 -37.76 -15.50
CA ARG A 164 5.44 -37.56 -14.42
C ARG A 164 6.12 -36.84 -13.25
N VAL A 165 6.23 -35.53 -13.38
CA VAL A 165 6.52 -34.65 -12.24
C VAL A 165 5.45 -34.91 -11.17
N PRO A 166 5.81 -35.22 -9.92
CA PRO A 166 4.85 -35.51 -8.87
C PRO A 166 3.82 -34.37 -8.78
N PRO A 167 2.52 -34.68 -8.58
CA PRO A 167 1.48 -33.67 -8.56
C PRO A 167 1.76 -32.67 -7.46
N GLY A 168 2.23 -31.48 -7.84
CA GLY A 168 2.59 -30.41 -6.90
C GLY A 168 3.76 -29.52 -7.31
N ILE A 169 4.59 -29.88 -8.29
CA ILE A 169 5.81 -29.09 -8.59
C ILE A 169 5.71 -28.26 -9.88
N PHE A 170 5.06 -28.72 -10.95
CA PHE A 170 4.86 -27.91 -12.17
C PHE A 170 3.54 -28.24 -12.88
N SER A 171 2.82 -27.21 -13.35
CA SER A 171 1.66 -27.37 -14.25
C SER A 171 2.13 -27.06 -15.69
N PRO A 172 1.77 -27.87 -16.70
CA PRO A 172 2.35 -27.77 -18.04
C PRO A 172 1.93 -26.52 -18.85
N THR A 173 1.03 -25.68 -18.33
CA THR A 173 0.46 -24.55 -19.09
C THR A 173 1.11 -23.20 -18.81
N THR A 174 2.00 -23.09 -17.83
CA THR A 174 2.79 -21.87 -17.60
C THR A 174 3.99 -22.28 -16.75
N GLY A 175 5.22 -22.05 -17.23
CA GLY A 175 6.48 -22.40 -16.54
C GLY A 175 6.74 -21.62 -15.24
N MET A 176 5.72 -21.40 -14.42
CA MET A 176 5.78 -20.77 -13.12
C MET A 176 5.32 -21.79 -12.07
N PRO A 177 6.09 -22.03 -11.00
CA PRO A 177 5.67 -22.94 -9.95
C PRO A 177 4.35 -22.47 -9.35
N LEU A 178 3.37 -23.37 -9.26
CA LEU A 178 2.10 -23.11 -8.56
C LEU A 178 2.42 -22.83 -7.10
N ARG A 179 2.46 -21.53 -6.76
CA ARG A 179 2.51 -21.08 -5.39
C ARG A 179 1.20 -21.51 -4.73
N GLN A 180 1.23 -22.59 -3.97
CA GLN A 180 0.08 -23.08 -3.20
C GLN A 180 -0.60 -21.90 -2.48
N PRO A 181 -1.95 -21.87 -2.39
CA PRO A 181 -2.67 -20.80 -1.72
C PRO A 181 -2.31 -20.78 -0.22
N LYS A 182 -1.28 -19.98 0.08
CA LYS A 182 -0.90 -19.36 1.35
C LYS A 182 -1.73 -19.84 2.56
N ARG A 183 -1.41 -21.03 3.08
CA ARG A 183 -1.04 -21.07 4.50
C ARG A 183 0.22 -20.24 4.58
N ILE A 184 0.09 -18.93 4.81
CA ILE A 184 1.22 -18.21 5.39
C ILE A 184 1.39 -18.93 6.71
N ASP A 185 2.39 -19.81 6.79
CA ASP A 185 2.78 -20.41 8.05
C ASP A 185 2.89 -19.24 9.01
N ILE A 186 1.98 -19.19 9.99
CA ILE A 186 1.85 -18.05 10.92
C ILE A 186 3.23 -17.75 11.50
N ASP A 187 4.02 -18.81 11.71
CA ASP A 187 5.41 -18.84 12.11
C ASP A 187 6.37 -18.09 11.18
N VAL A 188 6.22 -18.17 9.86
CA VAL A 188 7.06 -17.42 8.90
C VAL A 188 6.74 -15.93 8.95
N SER A 189 5.46 -15.57 9.06
CA SER A 189 5.07 -14.16 9.20
C SER A 189 5.51 -13.57 10.55
N ALA A 190 5.40 -14.35 11.63
CA ALA A 190 5.87 -14.00 12.96
C ALA A 190 7.39 -13.81 12.97
N LYS A 191 8.16 -14.75 12.38
CA LYS A 191 9.62 -14.63 12.22
C LYS A 191 10.01 -13.39 11.42
N ARG A 192 9.29 -13.05 10.35
CA ARG A 192 9.53 -11.81 9.58
C ARG A 192 9.27 -10.56 10.41
N ARG A 193 8.19 -10.55 11.21
CA ARG A 193 7.87 -9.45 12.13
C ARG A 193 8.95 -9.29 13.18
N GLU A 194 9.39 -10.38 13.80
CA GLU A 194 10.47 -10.38 14.80
C GLU A 194 11.78 -9.84 14.22
N ARG A 195 12.17 -10.28 13.01
CA ARG A 195 13.35 -9.77 12.31
C ARG A 195 13.25 -8.27 12.04
N ARG A 196 12.07 -7.78 11.65
CA ARG A 196 11.83 -6.34 11.46
C ARG A 196 12.00 -5.58 12.77
N LEU A 197 11.44 -6.08 13.87
CA LEU A 197 11.57 -5.48 15.20
C LEU A 197 13.03 -5.47 15.67
N LYS A 198 13.76 -6.57 15.52
CA LYS A 198 15.20 -6.65 15.84
C LYS A 198 16.02 -5.64 15.02
N ARG A 199 15.71 -5.47 13.73
CA ARG A 199 16.35 -4.46 12.88
C ARG A 199 16.06 -3.03 13.37
N MET A 200 14.80 -2.73 13.67
CA MET A 200 14.41 -1.42 14.21
C MET A 200 15.07 -1.14 15.57
N ALA A 201 15.17 -2.14 16.45
CA ALA A 201 15.83 -2.02 17.74
C ALA A 201 17.35 -1.79 17.61
N ARG A 202 18.01 -2.43 16.65
CA ARG A 202 19.42 -2.14 16.33
C ARG A 202 19.60 -0.71 15.83
N GLN A 203 18.71 -0.26 14.94
CA GLN A 203 18.74 1.12 14.44
C GLN A 203 18.43 2.15 15.53
N SER A 204 17.51 1.87 16.47
CA SER A 204 17.26 2.77 17.59
C SER A 204 18.46 2.86 18.52
N ARG A 205 19.16 1.74 18.78
CA ARG A 205 20.42 1.74 19.54
C ARG A 205 21.52 2.52 18.84
N ALA A 206 21.77 2.26 17.56
CA ALA A 206 22.75 3.02 16.79
C ALA A 206 22.47 4.54 16.80
N ARG A 207 21.18 4.93 16.75
CA ARG A 207 20.77 6.34 16.90
C ARG A 207 21.05 6.89 18.30
N SER A 208 20.78 6.12 19.37
CA SER A 208 21.11 6.57 20.73
C SER A 208 22.61 6.71 20.93
N ASP A 209 23.39 5.77 20.41
CA ASP A 209 24.85 5.77 20.53
C ASP A 209 25.43 7.01 19.82
N ALA A 210 24.94 7.32 18.61
CA ALA A 210 25.31 8.54 17.89
C ALA A 210 24.92 9.83 18.64
N LEU A 211 23.80 9.85 19.36
CA LEU A 211 23.41 11.00 20.18
C LEU A 211 24.31 11.15 21.41
N VAL A 212 24.76 10.05 22.00
CA VAL A 212 25.73 10.07 23.10
C VAL A 212 27.08 10.57 22.61
N GLU A 213 27.55 10.12 21.45
CA GLU A 213 28.77 10.66 20.82
C GLU A 213 28.65 12.15 20.54
N LEU A 214 27.49 12.59 20.02
CA LEU A 214 27.21 14.01 19.77
C LEU A 214 27.20 14.82 21.07
N PHE A 215 26.65 14.26 22.15
CA PHE A 215 26.67 14.89 23.47
C PHE A 215 28.10 15.10 23.96
N HIS A 216 28.98 14.10 23.83
CA HIS A 216 30.38 14.24 24.22
C HIS A 216 31.14 15.22 23.31
N ARG A 217 30.80 15.30 22.02
CA ARG A 217 31.35 16.28 21.07
C ARG A 217 30.72 17.66 21.15
N SER A 218 29.69 17.85 21.98
CA SER A 218 28.97 19.12 22.04
C SER A 218 29.82 20.28 22.56
N ALA A 219 30.88 19.99 23.31
CA ALA A 219 31.88 20.99 23.72
C ALA A 219 32.60 21.63 22.52
N ASP A 220 32.75 20.88 21.42
CA ASP A 220 33.37 21.35 20.20
C ASP A 220 32.41 22.20 19.34
N PHE A 221 31.13 22.26 19.68
CA PHE A 221 30.17 23.09 18.95
C PHE A 221 30.39 24.57 19.16
N VAL A 222 30.20 25.33 18.08
CA VAL A 222 30.34 26.78 18.08
C VAL A 222 29.06 27.38 18.67
N THR A 223 29.22 28.21 19.68
CA THR A 223 28.19 29.04 20.32
C THR A 223 28.66 30.49 20.25
N GLU A 224 27.74 31.44 20.35
CA GLU A 224 28.08 32.88 20.27
C GLU A 224 29.15 33.28 21.30
N ALA A 225 29.12 32.67 22.49
CA ALA A 225 30.08 32.94 23.55
C ALA A 225 31.48 32.30 23.33
N ASN A 226 31.59 31.25 22.51
CA ASN A 226 32.86 30.55 22.28
C ASN A 226 33.45 30.75 20.87
N LEU A 227 32.74 31.49 20.02
CA LEU A 227 33.07 31.70 18.61
C LEU A 227 34.41 32.42 18.45
N GLU A 228 34.63 33.52 19.16
CA GLU A 228 35.87 34.31 19.09
C GLU A 228 37.07 33.47 19.55
N ALA A 229 36.96 32.79 20.69
CA ALA A 229 38.02 31.94 21.21
C ALA A 229 38.40 30.78 20.25
N LYS A 230 37.41 30.23 19.50
CA LYS A 230 37.66 29.17 18.51
C LYS A 230 38.28 29.71 17.22
N ILE A 231 37.89 30.92 16.79
CA ILE A 231 38.52 31.62 15.67
C ILE A 231 39.99 31.88 16.01
N ASP A 232 40.27 32.42 17.19
CA ASP A 232 41.64 32.71 17.62
C ASP A 232 42.46 31.43 17.76
N ALA A 233 41.90 30.34 18.30
CA ALA A 233 42.58 29.05 18.39
C ALA A 233 42.90 28.46 17.00
N PHE A 234 41.99 28.62 16.02
CA PHE A 234 42.19 28.14 14.66
C PHE A 234 43.28 28.93 13.92
N PHE A 235 43.34 30.25 14.09
CA PHE A 235 44.34 31.09 13.42
C PHE A 235 45.69 31.14 14.15
N SER A 236 45.73 30.91 15.47
CA SER A 236 46.98 30.84 16.24
C SER A 236 47.71 29.51 16.04
N ASN A 237 46.97 28.41 15.90
CA ASN A 237 47.49 27.12 15.46
C ASN A 237 46.89 26.80 14.10
N PRO A 238 47.44 27.32 12.98
CA PRO A 238 47.05 26.85 11.67
C PRO A 238 47.51 25.41 11.60
N VAL A 239 46.59 24.50 11.90
CA VAL A 239 46.74 23.08 11.63
C VAL A 239 46.73 22.99 10.11
N TYR A 240 47.87 23.27 9.50
CA TYR A 240 48.20 22.89 8.14
C TYR A 240 48.31 21.37 8.14
N GLN A 241 47.16 20.71 8.28
CA GLN A 241 47.02 19.34 7.85
C GLN A 241 47.23 19.40 6.35
N ARG A 242 48.45 19.05 5.91
CA ARG A 242 48.66 18.69 4.51
C ARG A 242 47.53 17.72 4.14
N PRO A 243 46.83 17.95 3.03
CA PRO A 243 45.78 17.03 2.62
C PRO A 243 46.39 15.63 2.60
N ARG A 244 45.83 14.71 3.39
CA ARG A 244 46.36 13.35 3.49
C ARG A 244 46.42 12.78 2.08
N THR A 245 47.63 12.45 1.63
CA THR A 245 47.81 11.83 0.33
C THR A 245 47.40 10.37 0.40
N LEU A 246 47.15 9.75 -0.76
CA LEU A 246 46.92 8.30 -0.81
C LEU A 246 48.11 7.52 -0.22
N ALA A 247 49.34 8.02 -0.38
CA ALA A 247 50.53 7.43 0.22
C ALA A 247 50.49 7.47 1.75
N ASP A 248 50.04 8.59 2.34
CA ASP A 248 49.90 8.71 3.81
C ASP A 248 48.79 7.79 4.35
N LEU A 249 47.69 7.62 3.60
CA LEU A 249 46.62 6.69 3.96
C LEU A 249 47.07 5.24 3.84
N LEU A 250 47.85 4.89 2.81
CA LEU A 250 48.42 3.55 2.65
C LEU A 250 49.52 3.26 3.68
N GLY A 251 50.32 4.26 4.04
CA GLY A 251 51.27 4.20 5.15
C GLY A 251 50.54 3.96 6.46
N ALA A 252 49.56 4.80 6.80
CA ALA A 252 48.74 4.61 7.99
C ALA A 252 47.96 3.28 7.99
N TYR A 253 47.50 2.81 6.82
CA TYR A 253 46.87 1.50 6.71
C TYR A 253 47.87 0.38 6.96
N ARG A 254 49.13 0.48 6.48
CA ARG A 254 50.20 -0.48 6.78
C ARG A 254 50.66 -0.43 8.23
N ASP A 255 50.72 0.76 8.82
CA ASP A 255 51.17 0.97 10.19
C ASP A 255 50.08 0.60 11.22
N MET A 256 48.80 0.81 10.88
CA MET A 256 47.68 0.30 11.67
C MET A 256 47.39 -1.18 11.37
N SER A 257 47.69 -1.66 10.15
CA SER A 257 47.73 -3.09 9.83
C SER A 257 49.10 -3.65 10.22
N ASN A 258 49.36 -3.73 11.52
CA ASN A 258 50.26 -4.78 11.97
C ASN A 258 49.66 -6.11 11.49
N SER A 259 50.21 -6.60 10.36
CA SER A 259 49.82 -7.75 9.56
C SER A 259 48.40 -7.74 8.96
N VAL A 260 48.25 -7.28 7.70
CA VAL A 260 47.50 -8.16 6.79
C VAL A 260 48.34 -9.41 6.72
N SER A 261 48.03 -10.40 7.56
CA SER A 261 48.73 -11.68 7.51
C SER A 261 48.61 -12.21 6.08
N ASP A 262 49.66 -12.86 5.56
CA ASP A 262 49.60 -13.45 4.21
C ASP A 262 48.36 -14.34 4.03
N ILE A 263 47.86 -14.90 5.14
CA ILE A 263 46.62 -15.67 5.25
C ILE A 263 45.38 -14.82 4.95
N GLU A 264 45.26 -13.62 5.53
CA GLU A 264 44.13 -12.72 5.25
C GLU A 264 44.19 -12.17 3.82
N GLY A 265 45.41 -11.94 3.29
CA GLY A 265 45.64 -11.62 1.89
C GLY A 265 45.15 -12.73 0.94
N GLN A 266 45.48 -13.99 1.26
CA GLN A 266 45.01 -15.16 0.52
C GLN A 266 43.48 -15.35 0.61
N GLN A 267 42.88 -15.14 1.79
CA GLN A 267 41.43 -15.22 1.96
C GLN A 267 40.69 -14.18 1.13
N ARG A 268 41.20 -12.95 1.08
CA ARG A 268 40.64 -11.88 0.22
C ARG A 268 40.81 -12.22 -1.26
N LEU A 269 41.95 -12.79 -1.66
CA LEU A 269 42.16 -13.27 -3.03
C LEU A 269 41.18 -14.40 -3.39
N ASP A 270 40.91 -15.33 -2.48
CA ASP A 270 39.99 -16.43 -2.71
C ASP A 270 38.53 -15.98 -2.70
N GLU A 271 38.18 -14.99 -1.88
CA GLU A 271 36.87 -14.33 -1.92
C GLU A 271 36.67 -13.60 -3.26
N LEU A 272 37.68 -12.86 -3.73
CA LEU A 272 37.65 -12.22 -5.05
C LEU A 272 37.53 -13.24 -6.18
N LYS A 273 38.27 -14.36 -6.13
CA LYS A 273 38.11 -15.48 -7.08
C LYS A 273 36.68 -15.99 -7.09
N ARG A 274 36.10 -16.29 -5.92
CA ARG A 274 34.73 -16.80 -5.80
C ARG A 274 33.67 -15.81 -6.31
N VAL A 275 33.84 -14.52 -6.06
CA VAL A 275 32.93 -13.48 -6.55
C VAL A 275 33.06 -13.33 -8.06
N LEU A 276 34.28 -13.32 -8.61
CA LEU A 276 34.51 -13.25 -10.05
C LEU A 276 33.97 -14.49 -10.78
N ASP A 277 34.25 -15.69 -10.26
CA ASP A 277 33.75 -16.95 -10.84
C ASP A 277 32.22 -17.05 -10.69
N GLY A 278 31.66 -16.58 -9.56
CA GLY A 278 30.23 -16.59 -9.26
C GLY A 278 29.40 -15.50 -9.96
N THR A 279 30.03 -14.48 -10.55
CA THR A 279 29.33 -13.43 -11.32
C THR A 279 29.19 -13.76 -12.81
N SER A 280 29.74 -14.89 -13.25
CA SER A 280 29.58 -15.35 -14.62
C SER A 280 28.38 -16.30 -14.74
N VAL A 281 27.28 -15.81 -15.32
CA VAL A 281 26.18 -16.69 -15.75
C VAL A 281 26.59 -17.53 -16.96
N ASP A 282 27.66 -17.14 -17.68
CA ASP A 282 28.15 -17.82 -18.89
C ASP A 282 29.68 -18.08 -18.94
N GLY A 283 30.38 -18.09 -17.81
CA GLY A 283 31.78 -18.58 -17.74
C GLY A 283 32.87 -17.75 -18.43
N LYS A 284 32.61 -16.50 -18.84
CA LYS A 284 33.53 -15.76 -19.73
C LYS A 284 34.56 -14.84 -19.05
N VAL A 285 34.41 -14.47 -17.78
CA VAL A 285 35.34 -13.52 -17.13
C VAL A 285 35.70 -13.97 -15.70
N GLY A 286 36.50 -15.03 -15.61
CA GLY A 286 37.15 -15.44 -14.35
C GLY A 286 38.52 -14.76 -14.20
N LEU A 287 39.06 -14.71 -12.98
CA LEU A 287 40.38 -14.13 -12.69
C LEU A 287 41.48 -14.72 -13.60
N GLU A 288 41.42 -16.02 -13.86
CA GLU A 288 42.38 -16.73 -14.72
C GLU A 288 42.24 -16.37 -16.20
N THR A 289 41.04 -15.99 -16.66
CA THR A 289 40.87 -15.47 -18.03
C THR A 289 41.47 -14.07 -18.18
N ILE A 290 41.36 -13.23 -17.15
CA ILE A 290 41.96 -11.88 -17.13
C ILE A 290 43.49 -11.99 -17.15
N LYS A 291 44.09 -12.87 -16.34
CA LYS A 291 45.54 -13.12 -16.35
C LYS A 291 46.04 -13.61 -17.71
N ARG A 292 45.31 -14.54 -18.34
CA ARG A 292 45.64 -15.01 -19.70
C ARG A 292 45.53 -13.90 -20.74
N TRP A 293 44.61 -12.96 -20.54
CA TRP A 293 44.45 -11.81 -21.43
C TRP A 293 45.59 -10.81 -21.27
N GLN A 294 45.97 -10.46 -20.03
CA GLN A 294 47.15 -9.62 -19.76
C GLN A 294 48.44 -10.25 -20.28
N ALA A 295 48.68 -11.54 -20.04
CA ALA A 295 49.86 -12.22 -20.56
C ALA A 295 49.93 -12.19 -22.09
N ARG A 296 48.78 -12.25 -22.77
CA ARG A 296 48.71 -12.09 -24.23
C ARG A 296 49.02 -10.66 -24.68
N GLU A 297 48.49 -9.65 -23.98
CA GLU A 297 48.80 -8.25 -24.27
C GLU A 297 50.30 -7.96 -24.09
N GLU A 298 50.89 -8.42 -23.00
CA GLU A 298 52.32 -8.26 -22.71
C GLU A 298 53.18 -8.89 -23.82
N THR A 299 52.84 -10.11 -24.26
CA THR A 299 53.54 -10.76 -25.39
C THR A 299 53.29 -10.14 -26.76
N SER A 300 52.20 -9.37 -26.93
CA SER A 300 51.91 -8.65 -28.18
C SER A 300 52.52 -7.26 -28.25
N SER A 301 52.97 -6.75 -27.10
CA SER A 301 53.60 -5.43 -26.93
C SER A 301 55.14 -5.46 -26.93
N ALA A 302 55.73 -6.66 -26.97
CA ALA A 302 57.17 -6.92 -27.10
C ALA A 302 57.52 -7.39 -28.51
#